data_AF-A0A7X0SQV4-F1
#
_entry.id   AF-A0A7X0SQV4-F1
#
_cell.length_a   1.000
_cell.length_b   1.000
_cell.length_c   1.000
_cell.angle_alpha   90.00
_cell.angle_beta   90.00
_cell.angle_gamma   90.00
#
_symmetry.space_group_name_H-M   'P 1'
#
loop_
_entity.id
_entity.type
_entity.pdbx_description
1 polymer ?
#
loop_
_entity_poly.entity_id
_entity_poly.type
_entity_poly.pdbx_seq_one_letter_code
_entity_poly.pdbx_strand_id
1 'polypeptide(L)'
;MDGWIGQVMLQRTDESQLYPVICTGVHGKSRTLICQDFRKGRIVKAMASEVAETVGPWSGPVQELEEKLPELVKFSKPTLLTLDWTGLEAGRGYDLEEMCSVVGATEMEQRLAVALALLALPEEQVSRVRREDGFELPLYTPDREALEALQELRLPIQGLRPIRQPRSTKLASFSNRTPDLRAAAPKERIRIGPRLSSTSIFPMR
;
A
#
# COMPACT_ATOMS: atom_id res chain seq x y z
N MET A 1 -1.36 -24.97 -3.18
CA MET A 1 -1.40 -23.50 -3.40
C MET A 1 -2.00 -22.75 -2.21
N ASP A 2 -2.33 -23.44 -1.11
CA ASP A 2 -2.96 -22.82 0.07
C ASP A 2 -1.99 -21.99 0.92
N GLY A 3 -0.68 -22.09 0.67
CA GLY A 3 0.36 -21.34 1.39
C GLY A 3 0.29 -19.81 1.27
N TRP A 4 -0.58 -19.30 0.40
CA TRP A 4 -0.83 -17.86 0.22
C TRP A 4 -1.86 -17.32 1.22
N ILE A 5 -2.76 -18.15 1.74
CA ILE A 5 -3.80 -17.69 2.67
C ILE A 5 -3.16 -17.31 4.00
N GLY A 6 -3.54 -16.15 4.54
CA GLY A 6 -2.99 -15.59 5.79
C GLY A 6 -1.64 -14.90 5.60
N GLN A 7 -1.11 -14.81 4.38
CA GLN A 7 0.12 -14.08 4.09
C GLN A 7 -0.17 -12.59 3.89
N VAL A 8 0.65 -11.74 4.51
CA VAL A 8 0.72 -10.31 4.24
C VAL A 8 1.67 -10.09 3.07
N MET A 9 1.24 -9.32 2.08
CA MET A 9 1.95 -9.09 0.84
C MET A 9 1.98 -7.60 0.51
N LEU A 10 2.97 -7.19 -0.28
CA LEU A 10 3.01 -5.89 -0.93
C LEU A 10 2.51 -6.04 -2.37
N GLN A 11 1.40 -5.39 -2.70
CA GLN A 11 0.86 -5.35 -4.06
C GLN A 11 1.23 -4.02 -4.74
N ARG A 12 1.60 -4.06 -6.03
CA ARG A 12 1.77 -2.85 -6.87
C ARG A 12 0.41 -2.40 -7.42
N THR A 13 0.11 -1.11 -7.32
CA THR A 13 -0.95 -0.49 -8.13
C THR A 13 -0.39 -0.03 -9.47
N ASP A 14 -1.30 0.35 -10.37
CA ASP A 14 -1.01 1.09 -11.62
C ASP A 14 -0.15 2.35 -11.40
N GLU A 15 -0.21 2.95 -10.21
CA GLU A 15 0.56 4.15 -9.83
C GLU A 15 1.98 3.84 -9.33
N SER A 16 2.45 2.60 -9.49
CA SER A 16 3.73 2.10 -8.95
C SER A 16 3.88 2.23 -7.43
N GLN A 17 2.77 2.47 -6.72
CA GLN A 17 2.75 2.50 -5.26
C GLN A 17 2.55 1.09 -4.71
N LEU A 18 3.28 0.80 -3.64
CA LEU A 18 3.16 -0.45 -2.91
C LEU A 18 2.18 -0.28 -1.76
N TYR A 19 1.32 -1.27 -1.57
CA TYR A 19 0.41 -1.28 -0.43
C TYR A 19 0.28 -2.68 0.15
N PRO A 20 0.18 -2.78 1.47
CA PRO A 20 0.02 -4.04 2.14
C PRO A 20 -1.39 -4.56 1.89
N VAL A 21 -1.48 -5.85 1.64
CA VAL A 21 -2.73 -6.61 1.56
C VAL A 21 -2.56 -7.91 2.33
N ILE A 22 -3.64 -8.46 2.88
CA ILE A 22 -3.64 -9.83 3.43
C ILE A 22 -4.48 -10.74 2.54
N CYS A 23 -3.91 -11.86 2.13
CA CYS A 23 -4.60 -12.83 1.30
C CYS A 23 -5.54 -13.70 2.15
N THR A 24 -6.80 -13.77 1.76
CA THR A 24 -7.85 -14.54 2.43
C THR A 24 -8.34 -15.73 1.59
N GLY A 25 -7.96 -15.81 0.32
CA GLY A 25 -8.33 -16.92 -0.54
C GLY A 25 -7.55 -16.97 -1.86
N VAL A 26 -7.54 -18.13 -2.51
CA VAL A 26 -6.87 -18.35 -3.79
C VAL A 26 -7.83 -19.04 -4.76
N HIS A 27 -7.95 -18.50 -5.97
CA HIS A 27 -8.68 -19.14 -7.06
C HIS A 27 -7.71 -19.95 -7.93
N GLY A 28 -7.64 -21.27 -7.68
CA GLY A 28 -6.59 -22.14 -8.22
C GLY A 28 -6.47 -22.16 -9.76
N LYS A 29 -7.59 -22.07 -10.50
CA LYS A 29 -7.55 -22.12 -11.97
C LYS A 29 -6.94 -20.86 -12.61
N SER A 30 -7.16 -19.69 -12.01
CA SER A 30 -6.70 -18.41 -12.55
C SER A 30 -5.49 -17.85 -11.81
N ARG A 31 -5.03 -18.52 -10.75
CA ARG A 31 -3.98 -18.04 -9.83
C ARG A 31 -4.27 -16.62 -9.32
N THR A 32 -5.55 -16.32 -9.11
CA THR A 32 -6.00 -15.02 -8.58
C THR A 32 -6.08 -15.12 -7.07
N LEU A 33 -5.47 -14.17 -6.38
CA LEU A 33 -5.52 -14.01 -4.94
C LEU A 33 -6.73 -13.13 -4.59
N ILE A 34 -7.44 -13.49 -3.53
CA ILE A 34 -8.50 -12.70 -2.92
C ILE A 34 -7.88 -12.09 -1.67
N CYS A 35 -7.69 -10.78 -1.64
CA CYS A 35 -6.98 -10.10 -0.57
C CYS A 35 -7.82 -8.96 0.02
N GLN A 36 -7.56 -8.59 1.27
CA GLN A 36 -8.10 -7.37 1.88
C GLN A 36 -7.08 -6.24 1.74
N ASP A 37 -7.49 -5.13 1.10
CA ASP A 37 -6.68 -3.92 0.95
C ASP A 37 -6.84 -3.03 2.18
N PHE A 38 -5.76 -2.87 2.94
CA PHE A 38 -5.74 -2.10 4.19
C PHE A 38 -5.91 -0.58 4.00
N ARG A 39 -5.77 -0.04 2.79
CA ARG A 39 -6.02 1.40 2.53
C ARG A 39 -7.50 1.70 2.40
N LYS A 40 -8.25 0.75 1.82
CA LYS A 40 -9.65 0.94 1.41
C LYS A 40 -10.62 0.12 2.26
N GLY A 41 -10.13 -0.79 3.11
CA GLY A 41 -10.96 -1.69 3.91
C GLY A 41 -11.85 -2.59 3.06
N ARG A 42 -11.40 -2.97 1.86
CA ARG A 42 -12.20 -3.72 0.89
C ARG A 42 -11.46 -4.92 0.34
N ILE A 43 -12.22 -5.92 -0.10
CA ILE A 43 -11.67 -7.06 -0.81
C ILE A 43 -11.25 -6.64 -2.23
N VAL A 44 -10.04 -7.02 -2.61
CA VAL A 44 -9.45 -6.85 -3.93
C VAL A 44 -9.05 -8.20 -4.50
N LYS A 45 -9.08 -8.31 -5.83
CA LYS A 45 -8.51 -9.45 -6.54
C LYS A 45 -7.13 -9.03 -7.02
N ALA A 46 -6.11 -9.76 -6.60
CA ALA A 46 -4.73 -9.53 -7.02
C ALA A 46 -4.28 -10.68 -7.92
N MET A 47 -3.60 -10.37 -9.01
CA MET A 47 -2.86 -11.39 -9.75
C MET A 47 -1.52 -11.66 -9.06
N ALA A 48 -1.02 -12.88 -9.16
CA ALA A 48 0.31 -13.22 -8.67
C ALA A 48 1.39 -12.25 -9.20
N SER A 49 1.30 -11.83 -10.46
CA SER A 49 2.23 -10.87 -11.07
C SER A 49 2.19 -9.45 -10.46
N GLU A 50 1.14 -9.10 -9.74
CA GLU A 50 0.99 -7.80 -9.08
C GLU A 50 1.59 -7.80 -7.66
N VAL A 51 1.91 -8.98 -7.12
CA VAL A 51 2.58 -9.12 -5.82
C VAL A 51 4.05 -8.80 -6.02
N ALA A 52 4.53 -7.74 -5.37
CA ALA A 52 5.93 -7.35 -5.37
C ALA A 52 6.76 -8.18 -4.39
N GLU A 53 6.19 -8.49 -3.22
CA GLU A 53 6.87 -9.22 -2.16
C GLU A 53 5.86 -9.84 -1.18
N THR A 54 6.22 -10.97 -0.56
CA THR A 54 5.48 -11.61 0.53
C THR A 54 6.17 -11.34 1.86
N VAL A 55 5.55 -10.51 2.71
CA VAL A 55 6.14 -10.05 3.98
C VAL A 55 6.21 -11.18 5.00
N GLY A 56 5.17 -12.01 5.04
CA GLY A 56 5.10 -13.19 5.91
C GLY A 56 3.69 -13.51 6.40
N PRO A 57 3.53 -14.61 7.14
CA PRO A 57 2.25 -15.04 7.67
C PRO A 57 1.76 -14.10 8.79
N TRP A 58 0.46 -13.96 8.91
CA TRP A 58 -0.20 -13.28 10.02
C TRP A 58 -1.22 -14.20 10.69
N SER A 59 -1.07 -14.36 12.00
CA SER A 59 -1.98 -15.16 12.84
C SER A 59 -2.85 -14.33 13.77
N GLY A 60 -2.65 -13.00 13.80
CA GLY A 60 -3.43 -12.09 14.64
C GLY A 60 -4.77 -11.68 14.02
N PRO A 61 -5.54 -10.81 14.70
CA PRO A 61 -6.74 -10.23 14.12
C PRO A 61 -6.38 -9.28 12.98
N VAL A 62 -7.23 -9.21 11.96
CA VAL A 62 -7.01 -8.35 10.79
C VAL A 62 -7.10 -6.86 11.15
N GLN A 63 -7.90 -6.52 12.17
CA GLN A 63 -8.07 -5.16 12.67
C GLN A 63 -6.75 -4.55 13.17
N GLU A 64 -5.87 -5.34 13.78
CA GLU A 64 -4.55 -4.85 14.21
C GLU A 64 -3.68 -4.45 13.01
N LEU A 65 -3.77 -5.16 11.88
CA LEU A 65 -3.06 -4.79 10.67
C LEU A 65 -3.65 -3.53 10.03
N GLU A 66 -4.98 -3.38 10.06
CA GLU A 66 -5.67 -2.19 9.56
C GLU A 66 -5.25 -0.91 10.28
N GLU A 67 -4.97 -1.00 11.58
CA GLU A 67 -4.54 0.15 12.37
C GLU A 67 -3.06 0.51 12.14
N LYS A 68 -2.19 -0.48 11.99
CA LYS A 68 -0.73 -0.27 12.03
C LYS A 68 -0.09 -0.11 10.65
N LEU A 69 -0.47 -0.94 9.67
CA LEU A 69 0.24 -0.99 8.39
C LEU A 69 0.08 0.28 7.54
N PRO A 70 -1.11 0.94 7.48
CA PRO A 70 -1.25 2.16 6.68
C PRO A 70 -0.36 3.31 7.15
N GLU A 71 -0.12 3.44 8.45
CA GLU A 71 0.78 4.47 8.99
C GLU A 71 2.25 4.16 8.67
N LEU A 72 2.63 2.88 8.72
CA LEU A 72 3.99 2.47 8.39
C LEU A 72 4.35 2.74 6.93
N VAL A 73 3.40 2.54 6.00
CA VAL A 73 3.58 2.86 4.58
C VAL A 73 3.76 4.36 4.34
N LYS A 74 3.20 5.21 5.21
CA LYS A 74 3.38 6.67 5.17
C LYS A 74 4.66 7.11 5.86
N PHE A 75 5.09 6.39 6.90
CA PHE A 75 6.22 6.77 7.74
C PHE A 75 7.00 5.58 8.29
N SER A 76 7.84 4.97 7.45
CA SER A 76 8.64 3.77 7.78
C SER A 76 9.99 4.09 8.45
N LYS A 77 10.44 5.35 8.37
CA LYS A 77 11.76 5.78 8.85
C LYS A 77 12.09 5.41 10.30
N PRO A 78 11.20 5.65 11.30
CA PRO A 78 11.53 5.32 12.69
C PRO A 78 11.80 3.82 12.88
N THR A 79 11.00 2.96 12.25
CA THR A 79 11.16 1.52 12.30
C THR A 79 12.49 1.10 11.69
N LEU A 80 12.83 1.63 10.51
CA LEU A 80 14.08 1.30 9.81
C LEU A 80 15.34 1.68 10.61
N LEU A 81 15.29 2.76 11.39
CA LEU A 81 16.40 3.21 12.25
C LEU A 81 16.65 2.29 13.45
N THR A 82 15.68 1.45 13.82
CA THR A 82 15.84 0.50 14.94
C THR A 82 16.51 -0.81 14.53
N LEU A 83 16.69 -1.05 13.23
CA LEU A 83 17.20 -2.31 12.68
C LEU A 83 18.72 -2.26 12.49
N ASP A 84 19.37 -3.41 12.65
CA ASP A 84 20.81 -3.54 12.48
C ASP A 84 21.18 -4.01 11.06
N TRP A 85 21.50 -3.06 10.20
CA TRP A 85 21.90 -3.33 8.82
C TRP A 85 23.36 -3.79 8.67
N THR A 86 24.15 -3.81 9.76
CA THR A 86 25.59 -4.08 9.69
C THR A 86 25.93 -5.55 9.45
N GLY A 87 24.99 -6.46 9.72
CA GLY A 87 25.17 -7.90 9.48
C GLY A 87 25.07 -8.33 8.01
N LEU A 88 24.70 -7.43 7.09
CA LEU A 88 24.56 -7.75 5.67
C LEU A 88 25.91 -7.65 4.94
N GLU A 89 26.24 -8.70 4.19
CA GLU A 89 27.42 -8.78 3.34
C GLU A 89 27.12 -8.32 1.90
N ALA A 90 28.00 -7.46 1.35
CA ALA A 90 27.89 -6.97 -0.02
C ALA A 90 28.07 -8.09 -1.05
N GLY A 91 27.23 -8.10 -2.09
CA GLY A 91 27.30 -9.06 -3.19
C GLY A 91 26.77 -10.46 -2.86
N ARG A 92 26.35 -10.71 -1.62
CA ARG A 92 25.61 -11.92 -1.25
C ARG A 92 24.14 -11.75 -1.61
N GLY A 93 23.54 -12.81 -2.18
CA GLY A 93 22.10 -12.88 -2.42
C GLY A 93 21.34 -13.23 -1.14
N TYR A 94 20.26 -12.51 -0.86
CA TYR A 94 19.34 -12.78 0.23
C TYR A 94 17.89 -12.75 -0.26
N ASP A 95 17.04 -13.60 0.31
CA ASP A 95 15.60 -13.38 0.27
C ASP A 95 15.14 -12.47 1.44
N LEU A 96 13.87 -12.08 1.44
CA LEU A 96 13.34 -11.21 2.50
C LEU A 96 13.45 -11.85 3.90
N GLU A 97 13.23 -13.16 4.01
CA GLU A 97 13.23 -13.87 5.30
C GLU A 97 14.64 -13.88 5.90
N GLU A 98 15.65 -14.20 5.09
CA GLU A 98 17.06 -14.13 5.46
C GLU A 98 17.45 -12.70 5.85
N MET A 99 17.07 -11.69 5.07
CA MET A 99 17.38 -10.30 5.43
C MET A 99 16.73 -9.88 6.73
N CYS A 100 15.44 -10.20 6.94
CA CYS A 100 14.74 -9.91 8.19
C CYS A 100 15.44 -10.58 9.38
N SER A 101 15.90 -11.82 9.22
CA SER A 101 16.65 -12.54 10.25
C SER A 101 17.98 -11.86 10.57
N VAL A 102 18.73 -11.40 9.56
CA VAL A 102 20.03 -10.74 9.74
C VAL A 102 19.87 -9.39 10.45
N VAL A 103 18.86 -8.60 10.07
CA VAL A 103 18.66 -7.25 10.63
C VAL A 103 17.86 -7.23 11.93
N GLY A 104 17.40 -8.39 12.39
CA GLY A 104 16.61 -8.55 13.62
C GLY A 104 15.15 -8.09 13.49
N ALA A 105 14.58 -8.07 12.28
CA ALA A 105 13.19 -7.72 12.04
C ALA A 105 12.27 -8.91 12.34
N THR A 106 11.67 -8.92 13.52
CA THR A 106 10.82 -10.02 14.01
C THR A 106 9.33 -9.70 13.91
N GLU A 107 8.97 -8.45 14.19
CA GLU A 107 7.59 -7.96 14.14
C GLU A 107 7.13 -7.69 12.70
N MET A 108 5.83 -7.82 12.43
CA MET A 108 5.25 -7.62 11.09
C MET A 108 5.53 -6.22 10.54
N GLU A 109 5.51 -5.21 11.40
CA GLU A 109 5.83 -3.82 11.08
C GLU A 109 7.29 -3.68 10.66
N GLN A 110 8.20 -4.35 11.36
CA GLN A 110 9.62 -4.33 11.01
C GLN A 110 9.85 -5.02 9.67
N ARG A 111 9.26 -6.21 9.47
CA ARG A 111 9.34 -6.96 8.22
C ARG A 111 8.77 -6.17 7.04
N LEU A 112 7.64 -5.49 7.22
CA LEU A 112 7.05 -4.63 6.18
C LEU A 112 7.99 -3.45 5.85
N ALA A 113 8.59 -2.82 6.87
CA ALA A 113 9.53 -1.74 6.65
C ALA A 113 10.78 -2.21 5.86
N VAL A 114 11.34 -3.37 6.23
CA VAL A 114 12.45 -4.00 5.49
C VAL A 114 12.04 -4.27 4.04
N ALA A 115 10.90 -4.91 3.81
CA ALA A 115 10.42 -5.19 2.45
C ALA A 115 10.29 -3.91 1.60
N LEU A 116 9.77 -2.81 2.15
CA LEU A 116 9.71 -1.52 1.47
C LEU A 116 11.10 -0.97 1.16
N ALA A 117 12.06 -1.13 2.07
CA ALA A 117 13.43 -0.67 1.87
C ALA A 117 14.13 -1.43 0.74
N LEU A 118 13.94 -2.76 0.69
CA LEU A 118 14.54 -3.62 -0.33
C LEU A 118 13.91 -3.41 -1.71
N LEU A 119 12.61 -3.16 -1.78
CA LEU A 119 11.94 -2.82 -3.04
C LEU A 119 12.33 -1.44 -3.60
N ALA A 120 13.06 -0.62 -2.83
CA ALA A 120 13.63 0.64 -3.28
C ALA A 120 15.07 0.50 -3.82
N LEU A 121 15.63 -0.71 -3.81
CA LEU A 121 16.92 -0.99 -4.43
C LEU A 121 16.84 -0.84 -5.96
N PRO A 122 17.97 -0.50 -6.62
CA PRO A 122 18.05 -0.51 -8.08
C PRO A 122 17.71 -1.89 -8.67
N GLU A 123 17.07 -1.91 -9.85
CA GLU A 123 16.62 -3.16 -10.48
C GLU A 123 17.78 -4.13 -10.75
N GLU A 124 18.99 -3.63 -10.97
CA GLU A 124 20.20 -4.42 -11.23
C GLU A 124 20.61 -5.25 -10.00
N GLN A 125 20.16 -4.86 -8.81
CA GLN A 125 20.44 -5.56 -7.55
C GLN A 125 19.31 -6.51 -7.14
N VAL A 126 18.26 -6.61 -7.96
CA VAL A 126 17.10 -7.47 -7.70
C VAL A 126 16.98 -8.48 -8.82
N SER A 127 17.36 -9.72 -8.53
CA SER A 127 17.09 -10.84 -9.42
C SER A 127 15.77 -11.52 -9.03
N ARG A 128 15.22 -12.38 -9.89
CA ARG A 128 14.00 -13.14 -9.59
C ARG A 128 14.28 -14.63 -9.62
N VAL A 129 13.90 -15.33 -8.56
CA VAL A 129 14.04 -16.78 -8.44
C VAL A 129 12.67 -17.41 -8.52
N ARG A 130 12.51 -18.34 -9.47
CA ARG A 130 11.27 -19.07 -9.67
C ARG A 130 11.18 -20.23 -8.67
N ARG A 131 10.13 -20.23 -7.85
CA ARG A 131 9.76 -21.34 -6.96
C ARG A 131 9.11 -22.49 -7.71
N GLU A 132 8.99 -23.63 -7.04
CA GLU A 132 8.34 -24.84 -7.57
C GLU A 132 6.87 -24.64 -7.98
N ASP A 133 6.16 -23.74 -7.28
CA ASP A 133 4.77 -23.37 -7.62
C ASP A 133 4.67 -22.44 -8.86
N GLY A 134 5.83 -22.06 -9.40
CA GLY A 134 5.97 -21.19 -10.55
C GLY A 134 5.83 -19.71 -10.23
N PHE A 135 5.83 -19.32 -8.96
CA PHE A 135 5.92 -17.92 -8.54
C PHE A 135 7.37 -17.44 -8.56
N GLU A 136 7.58 -16.16 -8.84
CA GLU A 136 8.91 -15.54 -8.83
C GLU A 136 9.05 -14.63 -7.62
N LEU A 137 9.97 -14.96 -6.71
CA LEU A 137 10.31 -14.10 -5.58
C LEU A 137 11.57 -13.28 -5.91
N PRO A 138 11.66 -12.04 -5.39
CA PRO A 138 12.89 -11.27 -5.49
C PRO A 138 14.01 -11.92 -4.68
N LEU A 139 15.22 -11.87 -5.23
CA LEU A 139 16.47 -12.20 -4.55
C LEU A 139 17.37 -10.97 -4.64
N TYR A 140 17.67 -10.40 -3.48
CA TYR A 140 18.35 -9.13 -3.31
C TYR A 140 19.85 -9.35 -3.17
N THR A 141 20.64 -8.72 -4.04
CA THR A 141 22.11 -8.82 -4.05
C THR A 141 22.72 -7.44 -3.89
N PRO A 142 22.56 -6.79 -2.73
CA PRO A 142 23.00 -5.42 -2.55
C PRO A 142 24.53 -5.34 -2.62
N ASP A 143 25.04 -4.39 -3.40
CA ASP A 143 26.45 -4.06 -3.36
C ASP A 143 26.78 -3.15 -2.17
N ARG A 144 28.05 -2.77 -2.04
CA ARG A 144 28.49 -1.92 -0.94
C ARG A 144 27.80 -0.55 -0.94
N GLU A 145 27.61 0.05 -2.11
CA GLU A 145 26.98 1.37 -2.23
C GLU A 145 25.51 1.32 -1.79
N ALA A 146 24.78 0.28 -2.17
CA ALA A 146 23.41 0.08 -1.76
C ALA A 146 23.26 -0.25 -0.27
N LEU A 147 24.19 -1.02 0.31
CA LEU A 147 24.22 -1.25 1.76
C LEU A 147 24.46 0.05 2.53
N GLU A 148 25.41 0.88 2.09
CA GLU A 148 25.62 2.21 2.65
C GLU A 148 24.37 3.09 2.50
N ALA A 149 23.69 3.03 1.35
CA ALA A 149 22.43 3.76 1.12
C ALA A 149 21.26 3.25 1.98
N LEU A 150 21.19 1.95 2.28
CA LEU A 150 20.21 1.36 3.21
C LEU A 150 20.49 1.82 4.64
N GLN A 151 21.74 1.76 5.09
CA GLN A 151 22.15 2.20 6.44
C GLN A 151 21.85 3.68 6.68
N GLU A 152 22.11 4.52 5.68
CA GLU A 152 21.84 5.95 5.77
C GLU A 152 20.39 6.33 5.40
N LEU A 153 19.57 5.36 5.00
CA LEU A 153 18.19 5.54 4.52
C LEU A 153 18.11 6.59 3.40
N ARG A 154 19.08 6.56 2.47
CA ARG A 154 19.19 7.45 1.31
C ARG A 154 18.37 6.98 0.10
N LEU A 155 17.98 5.71 0.08
CA LEU A 155 17.15 5.14 -0.99
C LEU A 155 15.78 5.80 -1.07
N PRO A 156 15.10 5.80 -2.23
CA PRO A 156 13.76 6.36 -2.42
C PRO A 156 12.66 5.45 -1.81
N ILE A 157 12.82 5.05 -0.55
CA ILE A 157 11.90 4.14 0.13
C ILE A 157 10.55 4.84 0.36
N GLN A 158 9.46 4.16 -0.01
CA GLN A 158 8.11 4.62 0.25
C GLN A 158 7.92 4.83 1.76
N GLY A 159 7.42 6.02 2.13
CA GLY A 159 7.22 6.39 3.53
C GLY A 159 8.43 6.99 4.24
N LEU A 160 9.54 7.30 3.57
CA LEU A 160 10.66 8.02 4.22
C LEU A 160 10.41 9.51 4.41
N ARG A 161 9.62 10.14 3.54
CA ARG A 161 9.22 11.54 3.70
C ARG A 161 7.85 11.56 4.35
N PRO A 162 7.67 12.23 5.51
CA PRO A 162 6.33 12.52 5.97
C PRO A 162 5.63 13.29 4.87
N ILE A 163 4.47 12.80 4.43
CA ILE A 163 3.59 13.58 3.57
C ILE A 163 3.27 14.83 4.39
N ARG A 164 3.94 15.95 4.09
CA ARG A 164 3.51 17.25 4.59
C ARG A 164 2.12 17.42 3.99
N GLN A 165 1.08 17.11 4.77
CA GLN A 165 -0.25 17.53 4.41
C GLN A 165 -0.13 19.05 4.19
N PRO A 166 -0.49 19.59 3.00
CA PRO A 166 -0.60 21.01 2.86
C PRO A 166 -1.59 21.42 3.95
N ARG A 167 -1.12 22.19 4.95
CA ARG A 167 -2.01 22.81 5.92
C ARG A 167 -3.06 23.52 5.09
N SER A 168 -4.29 23.01 5.10
CA SER A 168 -5.42 23.75 4.58
C SER A 168 -5.46 25.04 5.39
N THR A 169 -4.91 26.11 4.82
CA THR A 169 -5.18 27.47 5.24
C THR A 169 -6.65 27.72 4.91
N LYS A 170 -7.55 27.14 5.71
CA LYS A 170 -8.80 27.83 6.04
C LYS A 170 -8.38 29.06 6.83
N LEU A 171 -7.96 30.10 6.10
CA LEU A 171 -8.14 31.45 6.58
C LEU A 171 -9.64 31.62 6.77
N ALA A 172 -10.07 31.43 8.01
CA ALA A 172 -11.29 32.00 8.52
C ALA A 172 -11.17 33.51 8.34
N SER A 173 -11.68 34.04 7.22
CA SER A 173 -12.08 35.43 7.15
C SER A 173 -13.34 35.58 7.97
N PHE A 174 -13.15 35.75 9.28
CA PHE A 174 -14.08 36.47 10.13
C PHE A 174 -14.26 37.87 9.53
N SER A 175 -15.37 38.08 8.83
CA SER A 175 -15.90 39.42 8.62
C SER A 175 -17.18 39.53 9.44
N ASN A 176 -17.05 40.20 10.58
CA ASN A 176 -18.16 40.69 11.37
C ASN A 176 -19.03 41.60 10.48
N ARG A 177 -20.28 41.19 10.22
CA ARG A 177 -21.36 42.14 9.97
C ARG A 177 -22.59 41.76 10.79
N THR A 178 -22.97 42.73 11.60
CA THR A 178 -24.06 42.85 12.55
C THR A 178 -25.43 42.53 11.94
N PRO A 179 -26.44 42.21 12.78
CA PRO A 179 -27.78 41.86 12.34
C PRO A 179 -28.59 43.13 12.06
N ASP A 180 -29.35 43.13 10.97
CA ASP A 180 -30.41 44.13 10.78
C ASP A 180 -31.76 43.42 10.60
N LEU A 181 -32.67 43.76 11.50
CA LEU A 181 -34.06 43.32 11.57
C LEU A 181 -34.86 44.15 10.57
N ARG A 182 -35.53 43.51 9.61
CA ARG A 182 -36.84 43.99 9.09
C ARG A 182 -37.54 42.97 8.17
N ALA A 183 -38.63 42.45 8.73
CA ALA A 183 -39.99 42.45 8.19
C ALA A 183 -40.29 41.88 6.78
N ALA A 184 -41.27 40.97 6.79
CA ALA A 184 -42.36 40.81 5.80
C ALA A 184 -41.95 40.34 4.38
N ALA A 185 -42.62 39.46 3.65
CA ALA A 185 -43.96 38.85 3.67
C ALA A 185 -43.93 37.65 2.69
N PRO A 186 -44.98 36.80 2.63
CA PRO A 186 -45.01 35.58 1.83
C PRO A 186 -45.61 35.81 0.43
N LYS A 187 -45.24 34.95 -0.53
CA LYS A 187 -45.86 34.61 -1.84
C LYS A 187 -44.72 34.04 -2.71
N GLU A 188 -44.86 33.07 -3.60
CA GLU A 188 -46.02 32.60 -4.34
C GLU A 188 -45.69 31.24 -4.97
N ARG A 189 -46.74 30.47 -5.23
CA ARG A 189 -46.74 29.24 -6.04
C ARG A 189 -46.17 29.50 -7.43
N ILE A 190 -45.56 28.49 -8.06
CA ILE A 190 -45.57 28.14 -9.50
C ILE A 190 -44.72 26.86 -9.63
N ARG A 191 -44.95 25.85 -10.46
CA ARG A 191 -46.08 25.27 -11.21
C ARG A 191 -45.63 23.85 -11.54
N ILE A 192 -46.59 22.93 -11.56
CA ILE A 192 -46.47 21.60 -12.15
C ILE A 192 -46.25 21.75 -13.67
N GLY A 193 -45.37 20.93 -14.22
CA GLY A 193 -45.27 20.69 -15.66
C GLY A 193 -44.76 19.27 -15.93
N PRO A 194 -45.59 18.35 -16.45
CA PRO A 194 -45.14 17.08 -17.02
C PRO A 194 -44.77 17.30 -18.49
N ARG A 195 -44.03 16.35 -19.10
CA ARG A 195 -44.24 15.79 -20.46
C ARG A 195 -42.97 15.07 -20.96
N LEU A 196 -43.10 13.76 -21.23
CA LEU A 196 -43.14 13.14 -22.58
C LEU A 196 -41.72 12.96 -23.18
N SER A 197 -41.16 11.75 -23.18
CA SER A 197 -41.36 10.65 -24.14
C SER A 197 -40.50 10.77 -25.40
N SER A 198 -39.59 9.82 -25.62
CA SER A 198 -39.28 9.29 -26.97
C SER A 198 -38.32 8.09 -26.92
N THR A 199 -38.92 6.92 -27.11
CA THR A 199 -38.58 5.83 -28.04
C THR A 199 -37.32 5.96 -28.92
N SER A 200 -36.50 4.90 -28.95
CA SER A 200 -35.98 4.18 -30.17
C SER A 200 -34.97 3.11 -29.69
N ILE A 201 -35.21 1.79 -29.82
CA ILE A 201 -35.25 0.90 -31.00
C ILE A 201 -33.85 0.66 -31.62
N PHE A 202 -33.24 -0.49 -31.26
CA PHE A 202 -32.51 -1.53 -32.04
C PHE A 202 -31.37 -1.14 -33.03
N PRO A 203 -30.57 -2.10 -33.60
CA PRO A 203 -30.40 -3.53 -33.32
C PRO A 203 -28.93 -4.03 -33.24
N MET A 204 -28.83 -5.33 -32.91
CA MET A 204 -27.74 -6.28 -33.13
C MET A 204 -26.99 -6.17 -34.47
N ARG A 205 -25.68 -6.44 -34.41
CA ARG A 205 -24.99 -7.38 -35.30
C ARG A 205 -24.00 -8.21 -34.49
#